data_AF-G0EED5-F1
#
_entry.id   AF-G0EED5-F1
#
_cell.length_a   1.000
_cell.length_b   1.000
_cell.length_c   1.000
_cell.angle_alpha   90.00
_cell.angle_beta   90.00
_cell.angle_gamma   90.00
#
_symmetry.space_group_name_H-M   'P 1'
#
loop_
_entity.id
_entity.type
_entity.pdbx_description
1 polymer ?
#
loop_
_entity_poly.entity_id
_entity_poly.type
_entity_poly.pdbx_seq_one_letter_code
_entity_poly.pdbx_strand_id
1 'polypeptide(L)'
;MSVDELVDLLRPVLESIADQYSSRPSKEQLLARLLRNQDKLLELIASYLADTREKLNEQQLEFVIYHGGTSIVRHVPRLYRAALEIGRDDLVDILRSKWIEGGVATPHQCPRCNFYSLTPALTCLVCGAEIDEKEFKEAIGFRELLEFFAQEASVEELRDAISEKRVLYDGRKIKAPSMARSTFDIELRLEPNEVKILEEALRAKKGESRGT
;
A
#
# COMPACT_ATOMS: atom_id res chain seq x y z
N MET A 1 -16.24 -25.63 -4.39
CA MET A 1 -16.80 -25.25 -5.69
C MET A 1 -17.31 -26.52 -6.33
N SER A 2 -18.56 -26.55 -6.78
CA SER A 2 -19.08 -27.68 -7.54
C SER A 2 -18.50 -27.68 -8.95
N VAL A 3 -18.60 -28.81 -9.65
CA VAL A 3 -18.20 -28.88 -11.06
C VAL A 3 -19.06 -27.94 -11.91
N ASP A 4 -20.36 -27.85 -11.61
CA ASP A 4 -21.28 -26.97 -12.34
C ASP A 4 -20.93 -25.50 -12.15
N GLU A 5 -20.61 -25.07 -10.92
CA GLU A 5 -20.12 -23.71 -10.64
C GLU A 5 -18.85 -23.38 -11.45
N LEU A 6 -17.92 -24.35 -11.54
CA LEU A 6 -16.68 -24.18 -12.30
C LEU A 6 -16.97 -24.08 -13.81
N VAL A 7 -17.85 -24.94 -14.34
CA VAL A 7 -18.23 -24.92 -15.75
C VAL A 7 -18.87 -23.58 -16.10
N ASP A 8 -19.79 -23.08 -15.27
CA ASP A 8 -20.47 -21.82 -15.53
C ASP A 8 -19.55 -20.60 -15.39
N LEU A 9 -18.58 -20.64 -14.48
CA LEU A 9 -17.54 -19.60 -14.37
C LEU A 9 -16.64 -19.56 -15.61
N LEU A 10 -16.23 -20.73 -16.12
CA LEU A 10 -15.28 -20.81 -17.23
C LEU A 10 -15.95 -20.62 -18.59
N ARG A 11 -17.24 -20.96 -18.72
CA ARG A 11 -17.98 -20.94 -19.98
C ARG A 11 -17.85 -19.62 -20.75
N PRO A 12 -18.02 -18.41 -20.17
CA PRO A 12 -17.88 -17.16 -20.90
C PRO A 12 -16.48 -16.95 -21.49
N VAL A 13 -15.43 -17.39 -20.77
CA VAL A 13 -14.05 -17.27 -21.25
C VAL A 13 -13.79 -18.27 -22.37
N LEU A 14 -14.30 -19.49 -22.23
CA LEU A 14 -14.21 -20.53 -23.26
C LEU A 14 -14.96 -20.13 -24.54
N GLU A 15 -16.15 -19.53 -24.41
CA GLU A 15 -16.94 -18.98 -25.51
C GLU A 15 -16.20 -17.83 -26.19
N SER A 16 -15.68 -16.87 -25.42
CA SER A 16 -14.85 -15.78 -25.97
C SER A 16 -13.61 -16.27 -26.72
N ILE A 17 -13.01 -17.38 -26.29
CA ILE A 17 -11.90 -18.02 -26.98
C ILE A 17 -12.37 -18.67 -28.30
N ALA A 18 -13.54 -19.31 -28.30
CA ALA A 18 -14.11 -19.96 -29.49
C ALA A 18 -14.56 -18.94 -30.55
N ASP A 19 -15.13 -17.82 -30.14
CA ASP A 19 -15.65 -16.76 -31.01
C ASP A 19 -14.56 -16.00 -31.81
N GLN A 20 -13.30 -16.16 -31.41
CA GLN A 20 -12.16 -15.58 -32.15
C GLN A 20 -11.82 -16.33 -33.44
N TYR A 21 -12.44 -17.49 -33.68
CA TYR A 21 -12.21 -18.28 -34.88
C TYR A 21 -13.33 -18.06 -35.91
N SER A 22 -12.95 -17.68 -37.12
CA SER A 22 -13.87 -17.52 -38.26
C SER A 22 -14.40 -18.85 -38.81
N SER A 23 -13.83 -19.98 -38.38
CA SER A 23 -14.25 -21.35 -38.71
C SER A 23 -14.06 -22.26 -37.51
N ARG A 24 -14.64 -23.47 -37.51
CA ARG A 24 -14.58 -24.39 -36.36
C ARG A 24 -13.11 -24.76 -36.04
N PRO A 25 -12.58 -24.35 -34.88
CA PRO A 25 -11.17 -24.60 -34.54
C PRO A 25 -10.92 -26.09 -34.26
N SER A 26 -9.69 -26.54 -34.52
CA SER A 26 -9.23 -27.87 -34.11
C SER A 26 -9.04 -27.96 -32.60
N LYS A 27 -9.00 -29.18 -32.06
CA LYS A 27 -8.77 -29.41 -30.62
C LYS A 27 -7.41 -28.86 -30.18
N GLU A 28 -6.39 -28.99 -31.02
CA GLU A 28 -5.03 -28.51 -30.77
C GLU A 28 -5.00 -26.98 -30.76
N GLN A 29 -5.74 -26.33 -31.66
CA GLN A 29 -5.85 -24.88 -31.71
C GLN A 29 -6.52 -24.32 -30.46
N LEU A 30 -7.61 -24.96 -30.00
CA LEU A 30 -8.29 -24.62 -28.76
C LEU A 30 -7.36 -24.81 -27.55
N LEU A 31 -6.70 -25.96 -27.44
CA LEU A 31 -5.78 -26.26 -26.34
C LEU A 31 -4.63 -25.25 -26.27
N ALA A 32 -4.00 -24.95 -27.41
CA ALA A 32 -2.94 -23.95 -27.48
C ALA A 32 -3.44 -22.54 -27.07
N ARG A 33 -4.70 -22.20 -27.36
CA ARG A 33 -5.29 -20.91 -26.96
C ARG A 33 -5.63 -20.88 -25.48
N LEU A 34 -6.11 -21.99 -24.91
CA LEU A 34 -6.33 -22.13 -23.47
C LEU A 34 -5.04 -21.99 -22.69
N LEU A 35 -3.98 -22.69 -23.11
CA LEU A 35 -2.66 -22.57 -22.48
C LEU A 35 -2.12 -21.15 -22.53
N ARG A 36 -2.32 -20.43 -23.64
CA ARG A 36 -1.95 -19.01 -23.75
C ARG A 36 -2.76 -18.07 -22.84
N ASN A 37 -3.94 -18.49 -22.39
CA ASN A 37 -4.80 -17.70 -21.49
C ASN A 37 -4.89 -18.33 -20.09
N GLN A 38 -4.00 -19.26 -19.76
CA GLN A 38 -4.04 -20.00 -18.51
C GLN A 38 -4.03 -19.05 -17.30
N ASP A 39 -3.15 -18.04 -17.30
CA ASP A 39 -3.06 -17.07 -16.21
C ASP A 39 -4.38 -16.33 -15.98
N LYS A 40 -5.07 -15.93 -17.06
CA LYS A 40 -6.38 -15.25 -16.97
C LYS A 40 -7.47 -16.18 -16.42
N LEU A 41 -7.43 -17.46 -16.79
CA LEU A 41 -8.35 -18.46 -16.27
C LEU A 41 -8.11 -18.68 -14.76
N LEU A 42 -6.84 -18.80 -14.36
CA LEU A 42 -6.46 -18.97 -12.97
C LEU A 42 -6.84 -17.74 -12.13
N GLU A 43 -6.60 -16.53 -12.66
CA GLU A 43 -7.01 -15.28 -12.02
C GLU A 43 -8.52 -15.19 -11.85
N LEU A 44 -9.31 -15.59 -12.85
CA LEU A 44 -10.77 -15.63 -12.76
C LEU A 44 -11.24 -16.59 -11.66
N ILE A 45 -10.66 -17.80 -11.59
CA ILE A 45 -10.99 -18.78 -10.55
C ILE A 45 -10.61 -18.24 -9.17
N ALA A 46 -9.41 -17.66 -9.03
CA ALA A 46 -8.94 -17.08 -7.78
C ALA A 46 -9.84 -15.92 -7.31
N SER A 47 -10.22 -15.04 -8.22
CA SER A 47 -11.16 -13.93 -7.94
C SER A 47 -12.52 -14.45 -7.47
N TYR A 48 -13.08 -15.43 -8.19
CA TYR A 48 -14.34 -16.06 -7.81
C TYR A 48 -14.28 -16.70 -6.42
N LEU A 49 -13.20 -17.41 -6.09
CA LEU A 49 -13.00 -17.97 -4.76
C LEU A 49 -12.90 -16.86 -3.69
N ALA A 50 -12.19 -15.77 -3.99
CA ALA A 50 -12.04 -14.64 -3.10
C ALA A 50 -13.37 -13.89 -2.85
N ASP A 51 -14.26 -13.85 -3.83
CA ASP A 51 -15.58 -13.21 -3.73
C ASP A 51 -16.60 -14.08 -3.00
N THR A 52 -16.64 -15.38 -3.32
CA THR A 52 -17.76 -16.25 -2.92
C THR A 52 -17.51 -17.00 -1.62
N ARG A 53 -16.25 -17.18 -1.22
CA ARG A 53 -15.89 -17.95 -0.03
C ARG A 53 -15.55 -17.01 1.11
N GLU A 54 -16.37 -17.04 2.15
CA GLU A 54 -16.11 -16.32 3.40
C GLU A 54 -14.79 -16.77 4.04
N LYS A 55 -14.55 -18.09 4.06
CA LYS A 55 -13.32 -18.72 4.54
C LYS A 55 -12.68 -19.57 3.45
N LEU A 56 -11.38 -19.41 3.30
CA LEU A 56 -10.54 -20.22 2.41
C LEU A 56 -9.76 -21.19 3.29
N ASN A 57 -9.67 -22.46 2.88
CA ASN A 57 -8.67 -23.36 3.46
C ASN A 57 -7.27 -22.97 2.96
N GLU A 58 -6.22 -23.58 3.52
CA GLU A 58 -4.82 -23.24 3.19
C GLU A 58 -4.54 -23.32 1.68
N GLN A 59 -4.90 -24.44 1.02
CA GLN A 59 -4.69 -24.61 -0.42
C GLN A 59 -5.43 -23.57 -1.27
N GLN A 60 -6.65 -23.22 -0.88
CA GLN A 60 -7.43 -22.20 -1.56
C GLN A 60 -6.82 -20.81 -1.34
N LEU A 61 -6.34 -20.53 -0.14
CA LEU A 61 -5.70 -19.26 0.19
C LEU A 61 -4.41 -19.08 -0.63
N GLU A 62 -3.54 -20.09 -0.66
CA GLU A 62 -2.36 -20.11 -1.51
C GLU A 62 -2.73 -19.88 -2.97
N PHE A 63 -3.68 -20.67 -3.49
CA PHE A 63 -4.10 -20.55 -4.89
C PHE A 63 -4.58 -19.14 -5.22
N VAL A 64 -5.43 -18.57 -4.36
CA VAL A 64 -5.96 -17.21 -4.54
C VAL A 64 -4.83 -16.19 -4.53
N ILE A 65 -3.89 -16.28 -3.59
CA ILE A 65 -2.79 -15.33 -3.45
C ILE A 65 -1.78 -15.46 -4.59
N TYR A 66 -1.44 -16.66 -5.06
CA TYR A 66 -0.51 -16.84 -6.17
C TYR A 66 -1.11 -16.43 -7.52
N HIS A 67 -2.35 -16.83 -7.78
CA HIS A 67 -2.94 -16.72 -9.11
C HIS A 67 -3.91 -15.55 -9.28
N GLY A 68 -4.30 -14.89 -8.20
CA GLY A 68 -5.32 -13.84 -8.22
C GLY A 68 -4.96 -12.55 -8.93
N GLY A 69 -3.75 -12.42 -9.51
CA GLY A 69 -3.33 -11.22 -10.23
C GLY A 69 -3.58 -9.94 -9.43
N THR A 70 -4.13 -8.92 -10.09
CA THR A 70 -4.60 -7.67 -9.45
C THR A 70 -6.06 -7.76 -9.03
N SER A 71 -6.82 -8.73 -9.55
CA SER A 71 -8.25 -8.90 -9.23
C SER A 71 -8.50 -9.13 -7.73
N ILE A 72 -7.54 -9.74 -7.01
CA ILE A 72 -7.68 -10.03 -5.58
C ILE A 72 -7.34 -8.86 -4.65
N VAL A 73 -6.88 -7.73 -5.19
CA VAL A 73 -6.37 -6.61 -4.38
C VAL A 73 -7.42 -6.08 -3.42
N ARG A 74 -8.69 -5.99 -3.85
CA ARG A 74 -9.81 -5.58 -2.99
C ARG A 74 -10.04 -6.50 -1.79
N HIS A 75 -9.51 -7.73 -1.84
CA HIS A 75 -9.62 -8.72 -0.77
C HIS A 75 -8.35 -8.80 0.10
N VAL A 76 -7.29 -8.04 -0.19
CA VAL A 76 -6.02 -8.06 0.56
C VAL A 76 -6.22 -7.94 2.08
N PRO A 77 -7.07 -7.04 2.64
CA PRO A 77 -7.29 -6.98 4.08
C PRO A 77 -7.83 -8.28 4.70
N ARG A 78 -8.65 -9.03 3.95
CA ARG A 78 -9.19 -10.33 4.38
C ARG A 78 -8.16 -11.44 4.20
N LEU A 79 -7.47 -11.47 3.06
CA LEU A 79 -6.44 -12.47 2.75
C LEU A 79 -5.24 -12.35 3.70
N TYR A 80 -4.86 -11.13 4.07
CA TYR A 80 -3.82 -10.86 5.06
C TYR A 80 -4.16 -11.48 6.42
N ARG A 81 -5.37 -11.27 6.92
CA ARG A 81 -5.82 -11.87 8.18
C ARG A 81 -5.81 -13.40 8.12
N ALA A 82 -6.32 -13.96 7.03
CA ALA A 82 -6.31 -15.41 6.84
C ALA A 82 -4.88 -15.99 6.80
N ALA A 83 -3.93 -15.31 6.16
CA ALA A 83 -2.53 -15.73 6.11
C ALA A 83 -1.84 -15.65 7.48
N LEU A 84 -2.12 -14.60 8.25
CA LEU A 84 -1.63 -14.49 9.63
C LEU A 84 -2.19 -15.58 10.55
N GLU A 85 -3.48 -15.89 10.44
CA GLU A 85 -4.14 -16.91 11.26
C GLU A 85 -3.49 -18.30 11.11
N ILE A 86 -2.92 -18.59 9.94
CA ILE A 86 -2.24 -19.86 9.64
C ILE A 86 -0.70 -19.75 9.70
N GLY A 87 -0.14 -18.59 10.06
CA GLY A 87 1.31 -18.38 10.21
C GLY A 87 2.10 -18.43 8.90
N ARG A 88 1.51 -18.01 7.77
CA ARG A 88 2.12 -18.05 6.44
C ARG A 88 2.61 -16.67 5.99
N ASP A 89 3.74 -16.26 6.53
CA ASP A 89 4.37 -14.97 6.24
C ASP A 89 4.79 -14.82 4.76
N ASP A 90 5.12 -15.94 4.10
CA ASP A 90 5.40 -15.96 2.65
C ASP A 90 4.23 -15.46 1.81
N LEU A 91 2.99 -15.78 2.23
CA LEU A 91 1.78 -15.29 1.58
C LEU A 91 1.54 -13.81 1.86
N VAL A 92 1.91 -13.33 3.05
CA VAL A 92 1.84 -11.91 3.41
C VAL A 92 2.77 -11.09 2.52
N ASP A 93 3.97 -11.59 2.22
CA ASP A 93 4.94 -10.92 1.34
C ASP A 93 4.40 -10.74 -0.08
N ILE A 94 3.77 -11.78 -0.62
CA ILE A 94 3.13 -11.73 -1.95
C ILE A 94 1.98 -10.71 -1.95
N LEU A 95 1.17 -10.69 -0.88
CA LEU A 95 0.10 -9.71 -0.74
C LEU A 95 0.64 -8.27 -0.69
N ARG A 96 1.79 -8.03 -0.03
CA ARG A 96 2.44 -6.71 -0.01
C ARG A 96 2.83 -6.26 -1.41
N SER A 97 3.43 -7.13 -2.22
CA SER A 97 3.76 -6.81 -3.61
C SER A 97 2.51 -6.51 -4.43
N LYS A 98 1.47 -7.34 -4.33
CA LYS A 98 0.21 -7.11 -5.06
C LYS A 98 -0.49 -5.81 -4.67
N TRP A 99 -0.42 -5.45 -3.39
CA TRP A 99 -0.97 -4.18 -2.90
C TRP A 99 -0.26 -2.98 -3.50
N ILE A 100 1.05 -3.05 -3.68
CA ILE A 100 1.83 -1.99 -4.35
C ILE A 100 1.46 -1.90 -5.83
N GLU A 101 1.28 -3.04 -6.50
CA GLU A 101 1.00 -3.09 -7.94
C GLU A 101 -0.40 -2.61 -8.34
N GLY A 102 -1.43 -2.94 -7.55
CA GLY A 102 -2.82 -2.69 -7.93
C GLY A 102 -3.70 -2.10 -6.84
N GLY A 103 -3.17 -1.87 -5.64
CA GLY A 103 -3.91 -1.37 -4.49
C GLY A 103 -4.03 0.13 -4.42
N VAL A 104 -4.75 0.59 -3.39
CA VAL A 104 -4.78 2.00 -3.00
C VAL A 104 -3.54 2.27 -2.15
N ALA A 105 -2.36 2.04 -2.75
CA ALA A 105 -1.10 2.19 -2.06
C ALA A 105 -0.91 3.66 -1.66
N THR A 106 -0.74 3.90 -0.37
CA THR A 106 -0.40 5.22 0.15
C THR A 106 1.13 5.34 0.18
N PRO A 107 1.71 6.56 0.19
CA PRO A 107 3.15 6.71 0.30
C PRO A 107 3.69 6.29 1.69
N HIS A 108 2.81 5.95 2.64
CA HIS A 108 3.16 5.69 4.03
C HIS A 108 3.00 4.21 4.37
N GLN A 109 4.10 3.62 4.83
CA GLN A 109 4.12 2.24 5.29
C GLN A 109 3.52 2.15 6.71
N CYS A 110 2.65 1.16 6.93
CA CYS A 110 2.13 0.86 8.27
C CYS A 110 3.22 0.12 9.09
N PRO A 111 3.57 0.59 10.30
CA PRO A 111 4.61 -0.03 11.13
C PRO A 111 4.24 -1.43 11.67
N ARG A 112 2.96 -1.80 11.64
CA ARG A 112 2.49 -3.10 12.16
C ARG A 112 2.43 -4.21 11.12
N CYS A 113 2.01 -3.88 9.90
CA CYS A 113 1.82 -4.88 8.84
C CYS A 113 2.75 -4.68 7.63
N ASN A 114 3.52 -3.59 7.60
CA ASN A 114 4.46 -3.25 6.54
C ASN A 114 3.84 -3.01 5.15
N PHE A 115 2.52 -2.90 5.03
CA PHE A 115 1.85 -2.47 3.81
C PHE A 115 1.90 -0.94 3.67
N TYR A 116 2.17 -0.46 2.45
CA TYR A 116 1.99 0.94 2.02
C TYR A 116 0.50 1.30 1.97
N SER A 117 -0.08 1.53 3.14
CA SER A 117 -1.54 1.54 3.35
C SER A 117 -1.97 2.44 4.50
N LEU A 118 -1.05 3.21 5.08
CA LEU A 118 -1.35 4.10 6.18
C LEU A 118 -1.95 5.40 5.63
N THR A 119 -3.12 5.77 6.12
CA THR A 119 -3.82 7.00 5.74
C THR A 119 -3.26 8.22 6.50
N PRO A 120 -3.60 9.46 6.07
CA PRO A 120 -3.29 10.67 6.83
C PRO A 120 -3.81 10.68 8.28
N ALA A 121 -4.88 9.93 8.54
CA ALA A 121 -5.47 9.76 9.87
C ALA A 121 -4.75 8.68 10.71
N LEU A 122 -3.61 8.18 10.25
CA LEU A 122 -2.83 7.11 10.88
C LEU A 122 -3.61 5.78 11.04
N THR A 123 -4.63 5.56 10.22
CA THR A 123 -5.34 4.28 10.12
C THR A 123 -4.82 3.47 8.94
N CYS A 124 -4.54 2.19 9.15
CA CYS A 124 -4.08 1.28 8.09
C CYS A 124 -5.26 0.63 7.34
N LEU A 125 -5.27 0.76 6.01
CA LEU A 125 -6.32 0.17 5.15
C LEU A 125 -6.28 -1.36 5.06
N VAL A 126 -5.16 -1.99 5.44
CA VAL A 126 -4.96 -3.45 5.32
C VAL A 126 -5.21 -4.16 6.65
N CYS A 127 -4.45 -3.82 7.70
CA CYS A 127 -4.60 -4.48 8.99
C CYS A 127 -5.64 -3.83 9.91
N GLY A 128 -6.15 -2.64 9.54
CA GLY A 128 -7.13 -1.90 10.34
C GLY A 128 -6.56 -1.26 11.61
N ALA A 129 -5.24 -1.32 11.83
CA ALA A 129 -4.63 -0.70 12.99
C ALA A 129 -4.74 0.83 12.94
N GLU A 130 -5.11 1.40 14.09
CA GLU A 130 -4.90 2.81 14.41
C GLU A 130 -3.52 2.95 15.05
N ILE A 131 -2.67 3.74 14.41
CA ILE A 131 -1.30 4.01 14.82
C ILE A 131 -1.30 5.37 15.52
N ASP A 132 -0.72 5.45 16.71
CA ASP A 132 -0.56 6.75 17.35
C ASP A 132 0.62 7.53 16.72
N GLU A 133 0.59 8.85 16.87
CA GLU A 133 1.59 9.72 16.23
C GLU A 133 3.01 9.41 16.71
N LYS A 134 3.17 8.96 17.96
CA LYS A 134 4.48 8.64 18.53
C LYS A 134 5.04 7.37 17.91
N GLU A 135 4.25 6.30 17.85
CA GLU A 135 4.58 5.04 17.16
C GLU A 135 4.96 5.32 15.70
N PHE A 136 4.21 6.18 15.03
CA PHE A 136 4.50 6.55 13.65
C PHE A 136 5.82 7.32 13.50
N LYS A 137 6.07 8.33 14.36
CA LYS A 137 7.32 9.10 14.34
C LYS A 137 8.54 8.23 14.57
N GLU A 138 8.47 7.29 15.51
CA GLU A 138 9.54 6.33 15.77
C GLU A 138 9.80 5.46 14.53
N ALA A 139 8.73 4.96 13.90
CA ALA A 139 8.85 4.11 12.72
C ALA A 139 9.48 4.79 11.50
N ILE A 140 9.25 6.09 11.30
CA ILE A 140 9.80 6.83 10.15
C ILE A 140 11.17 7.46 10.40
N GLY A 141 11.75 7.30 11.60
CA GLY A 141 12.97 8.03 11.96
C GLY A 141 12.74 9.55 11.95
N PHE A 142 11.66 10.00 12.59
CA PHE A 142 11.21 11.40 12.52
C PHE A 142 12.29 12.40 12.94
N ARG A 143 13.12 12.04 13.92
CA ARG A 143 14.17 12.92 14.42
C ARG A 143 15.20 13.24 13.33
N GLU A 144 15.69 12.22 12.64
CA GLU A 144 16.67 12.37 11.56
C GLU A 144 16.08 13.20 10.40
N LEU A 145 14.81 12.95 10.07
CA LEU A 145 14.08 13.72 9.07
C LEU A 145 13.92 15.19 9.49
N LEU A 146 13.69 15.44 10.78
CA LEU A 146 13.49 16.79 11.32
C LEU A 146 14.80 17.57 11.35
N GLU A 147 15.90 16.91 11.72
CA GLU A 147 17.25 17.49 11.68
C GLU A 147 17.64 17.83 10.23
N PHE A 148 17.34 16.96 9.26
CA PHE A 148 17.55 17.25 7.83
C PHE A 148 16.71 18.45 7.37
N PHE A 149 15.42 18.48 7.72
CA PHE A 149 14.57 19.63 7.43
C PHE A 149 15.10 20.91 8.07
N ALA A 150 15.60 20.86 9.30
CA ALA A 150 16.15 22.01 10.01
C ALA A 150 17.36 22.63 9.29
N GLN A 151 18.19 21.79 8.67
CA GLN A 151 19.37 22.20 7.91
C GLN A 151 19.00 22.82 6.56
N GLU A 152 18.08 22.20 5.82
CA GLU A 152 17.76 22.59 4.44
C GLU A 152 16.72 23.72 4.35
N ALA A 153 15.83 23.83 5.34
CA ALA A 153 14.73 24.79 5.30
C ALA A 153 15.20 26.26 5.32
N SER A 154 14.41 27.11 4.67
CA SER A 154 14.52 28.57 4.74
C SER A 154 14.14 29.10 6.14
N VAL A 155 14.52 30.34 6.41
CA VAL A 155 14.16 31.03 7.67
C VAL A 155 12.64 31.14 7.82
N GLU A 156 11.94 31.34 6.72
CA GLU A 156 10.48 31.43 6.65
C GLU A 156 9.82 30.09 6.99
N GLU A 157 10.27 28.99 6.38
CA GLU A 157 9.79 27.63 6.64
C GLU A 157 10.01 27.18 8.09
N LEU A 158 11.18 27.51 8.67
CA LEU A 158 11.47 27.22 10.08
C LEU A 158 10.55 28.01 11.01
N ARG A 159 10.35 29.30 10.75
CA ARG A 159 9.44 30.14 11.53
C ARG A 159 8.01 29.61 11.49
N ASP A 160 7.56 29.20 10.32
CA ASP A 160 6.23 28.64 10.10
C ASP A 160 6.04 27.36 10.92
N ALA A 161 6.94 26.38 10.80
CA ALA A 161 6.90 25.14 11.57
C ALA A 161 6.93 25.36 13.10
N ILE A 162 7.78 26.28 13.58
CA ILE A 162 7.87 26.63 15.01
C ILE A 162 6.58 27.30 15.50
N SER A 163 6.04 28.25 14.73
CA SER A 163 4.84 29.00 15.08
C SER A 163 3.61 28.08 15.17
N GLU A 164 3.45 27.23 14.17
CA GLU A 164 2.34 26.27 14.07
C GLU A 164 2.53 25.06 15.00
N LYS A 165 3.76 24.82 15.49
CA LYS A 165 4.15 23.64 16.29
C LYS A 165 3.76 22.32 15.62
N ARG A 166 3.91 22.27 14.30
CA ARG A 166 3.63 21.10 13.47
C ARG A 166 4.43 21.15 12.19
N VAL A 167 4.54 20.00 11.55
CA VAL A 167 5.10 19.84 10.22
C VAL A 167 4.25 18.85 9.42
N LEU A 168 4.54 18.73 8.13
CA LEU A 168 3.91 17.76 7.25
C LEU A 168 4.93 16.73 6.80
N TYR A 169 4.53 15.47 6.74
CA TYR A 169 5.31 14.37 6.19
C TYR A 169 4.67 13.85 4.91
N ASP A 170 5.41 13.91 3.80
CA ASP A 170 4.92 13.55 2.46
C ASP A 170 5.17 12.08 2.08
N GLY A 171 5.75 11.30 2.99
CA GLY A 171 6.16 9.91 2.79
C GLY A 171 7.64 9.73 2.50
N ARG A 172 8.38 10.84 2.36
CA ARG A 172 9.84 10.83 2.17
C ARG A 172 10.55 11.87 3.02
N LYS A 173 9.97 13.06 3.16
CA LYS A 173 10.57 14.18 3.87
C LYS A 173 9.56 14.98 4.66
N ILE A 174 10.10 15.77 5.57
CA ILE A 174 9.36 16.78 6.31
C ILE A 174 9.31 18.07 5.48
N LYS A 175 8.17 18.75 5.53
CA LYS A 175 7.95 20.07 4.91
C LYS A 175 7.19 21.01 5.85
N ALA A 176 7.34 22.31 5.63
CA ALA A 176 6.68 23.32 6.44
C ALA A 176 5.15 23.32 6.23
N PRO A 177 4.35 23.69 7.25
CA PRO A 177 2.89 23.74 7.17
C PRO A 177 2.31 24.59 6.02
N SER A 178 3.01 25.67 5.64
CA SER A 178 2.66 26.60 4.58
C SER A 178 2.92 26.07 3.16
N MET A 179 3.69 24.98 3.02
CA MET A 179 3.93 24.37 1.72
C MET A 179 2.68 23.67 1.16
N ALA A 180 2.68 23.45 -0.16
CA ALA A 180 1.58 22.77 -0.84
C ALA A 180 1.27 21.40 -0.21
N ARG A 181 0.00 21.22 0.18
CA ARG A 181 -0.50 19.97 0.76
C ARG A 181 -0.92 18.98 -0.32
N SER A 182 -0.54 17.72 -0.12
CA SER A 182 -1.07 16.55 -0.82
C SER A 182 -2.18 15.91 0.02
N THR A 183 -3.08 15.18 -0.63
CA THR A 183 -4.13 14.40 0.04
C THR A 183 -3.57 13.30 0.95
N PHE A 184 -2.30 12.93 0.77
CA PHE A 184 -1.65 11.90 1.57
C PHE A 184 -0.70 12.45 2.63
N ASP A 185 -0.49 13.77 2.74
CA ASP A 185 0.41 14.28 3.77
C ASP A 185 -0.11 13.94 5.17
N ILE A 186 0.80 13.49 6.04
CA ILE A 186 0.51 13.30 7.46
C ILE A 186 0.96 14.55 8.20
N GLU A 187 0.06 15.13 8.99
CA GLU A 187 0.40 16.22 9.90
C GLU A 187 0.95 15.67 11.20
N LEU A 188 2.14 16.14 11.60
CA LEU A 188 2.84 15.70 12.80
C LEU A 188 3.05 16.91 13.72
N ARG A 189 2.63 16.78 14.98
CA ARG A 189 2.84 17.81 15.99
C ARG A 189 4.29 17.82 16.43
N LEU A 190 4.83 18.99 16.74
CA LEU A 190 6.17 19.11 17.29
C LEU A 190 6.11 19.12 18.82
N GLU A 191 6.86 18.21 19.43
CA GLU A 191 7.12 18.19 20.86
C GLU A 191 8.12 19.31 21.26
N PRO A 192 8.17 19.72 22.54
CA PRO A 192 9.03 20.83 22.96
C PRO A 192 10.53 20.65 22.65
N ASN A 193 11.04 19.42 22.69
CA ASN A 193 12.41 19.07 22.27
C ASN A 193 12.60 19.18 20.75
N GLU A 194 11.61 18.79 19.96
CA GLU A 194 11.63 18.89 18.50
C GLU A 194 11.58 20.35 18.04
N VAL A 195 10.78 21.19 18.71
CA VAL A 195 10.76 22.64 18.47
C VAL A 195 12.13 23.27 18.73
N LYS A 196 12.84 22.85 19.79
CA LYS A 196 14.18 23.36 20.10
C LYS A 196 15.18 23.11 18.96
N ILE A 197 15.11 21.95 18.30
CA ILE A 197 15.96 21.65 17.13
C ILE A 197 15.77 22.72 16.05
N LEU A 198 14.52 23.08 15.75
CA LEU A 198 14.21 24.10 14.75
C LEU A 198 14.64 25.50 15.21
N GLU A 199 14.47 25.83 16.50
CA GLU A 199 14.90 27.12 17.06
C GLU A 199 16.42 27.31 16.99
N GLU A 200 17.19 26.26 17.26
CA GLU A 200 18.65 26.26 17.18
C GLU A 200 19.11 26.48 15.73
N ALA A 201 18.53 25.75 14.77
CA ALA A 201 18.80 25.95 13.34
C ALA A 201 18.43 27.37 12.86
N LEU A 202 17.30 27.90 13.32
CA LEU A 202 16.86 29.26 13.00
C LEU A 202 17.84 30.33 13.53
N ARG A 203 18.41 30.12 14.73
CA ARG A 203 19.43 31.02 15.30
C ARG A 203 20.73 30.96 14.51
N ALA A 204 21.18 29.76 14.14
CA ALA A 204 22.39 29.57 13.34
C ALA A 204 22.31 30.33 12.01
N LYS A 205 21.23 30.14 11.24
CA LYS A 205 21.03 30.81 9.94
C LYS A 205 20.97 32.34 10.04
N LYS A 206 20.34 32.88 11.10
CA LYS A 206 20.32 34.33 11.35
C LYS A 206 21.68 34.90 11.74
N GLY A 207 22.53 34.10 12.39
CA GLY A 207 23.92 34.46 12.71
C GLY A 207 24.78 34.59 11.45
N GLU A 208 24.64 33.64 10.52
CA GLU A 208 25.34 33.65 9.23
C GLU A 208 24.94 34.84 8.35
N SER A 209 23.66 35.22 8.36
CA SER A 209 23.13 36.35 7.58
C SER A 209 23.62 37.73 8.06
N ARG A 210 24.23 37.82 9.24
CA ARG A 210 24.77 39.07 9.82
C ARG A 210 26.29 39.21 9.66
N GLY A 211 26.95 38.19 9.11
CA GLY A 211 28.42 38.14 8.93
C GLY A 211 28.92 38.48 7.52
N THR A 212 28.01 38.82 6.59
CA THR A 212 28.27 39.30 5.22
C THR A 212 27.73 40.71 5.04
#